data_AF-A0A0F2PJU9-F1
#
_entry.id   AF-A0A0F2PJU9-F1
#
_cell.length_a   1.000
_cell.length_b   1.000
_cell.length_c   1.000
_cell.angle_alpha   90.00
_cell.angle_beta   90.00
_cell.angle_gamma   90.00
#
_symmetry.space_group_name_H-M   'P 1'
#
loop_
_entity.id
_entity.type
_entity.pdbx_description
1 polymer ?
#
loop_
_entity_poly.entity_id
_entity_poly.type
_entity_poly.pdbx_seq_one_letter_code
_entity_poly.pdbx_strand_id
1 'polypeptide(L)'
;MKYMENIWRYITSKIFVPQEPMPDLLTMVEKCRHAWHNAIFEFNNCDMELIDYMVFRLNATERQYMALLSQARREGLKAWPDHIAGPVAWDKGTGS
;
A
#
# COMPACT_ATOMS: atom_id res chain seq x y z
N MET A 1 5.51 17.44 -42.40
CA MET A 1 4.43 18.35 -41.95
C MET A 1 4.32 18.30 -40.43
N LYS A 2 4.83 19.32 -39.72
CA LYS A 2 4.91 19.37 -38.24
C LYS A 2 3.56 19.56 -37.52
N TYR A 3 2.53 20.00 -38.26
CA TYR A 3 1.19 20.25 -37.72
C TYR A 3 0.50 18.95 -37.26
N MET A 4 0.66 17.86 -38.01
CA MET A 4 0.05 16.57 -37.70
C MET A 4 0.70 15.87 -36.50
N GLU A 5 2.00 16.09 -36.25
CA GLU A 5 2.70 15.55 -35.07
C GLU A 5 2.19 16.15 -33.76
N ASN A 6 1.89 17.45 -33.75
CA ASN A 6 1.37 18.11 -32.55
C ASN A 6 -0.04 17.64 -32.20
N ILE A 7 -0.87 17.40 -33.22
CA ILE A 7 -2.21 16.82 -33.07
C ILE A 7 -2.10 15.37 -32.61
N TRP A 8 -1.26 14.56 -33.24
CA TRP A 8 -1.04 13.18 -32.82
C TRP A 8 -0.54 13.10 -31.38
N ARG A 9 0.43 13.93 -30.97
CA ARG A 9 0.94 13.97 -29.61
C ARG A 9 -0.13 14.32 -28.59
N TYR A 10 -0.98 15.31 -28.90
CA TYR A 10 -2.09 15.73 -28.05
C TYR A 10 -3.16 14.63 -27.92
N ILE A 11 -3.47 13.94 -29.01
CA ILE A 11 -4.41 12.82 -29.01
C ILE A 11 -3.83 11.65 -28.22
N THR A 12 -2.56 11.27 -28.46
CA THR A 12 -1.92 10.19 -27.69
C THR A 12 -1.82 10.49 -26.20
N SER A 13 -1.55 11.74 -25.79
CA SER A 13 -1.46 12.05 -24.35
C SER A 13 -2.83 12.08 -23.65
N LYS A 14 -3.91 12.34 -24.39
CA LYS A 14 -5.29 12.35 -23.85
C LYS A 14 -5.95 10.98 -23.90
N ILE A 15 -5.57 10.12 -24.84
CA ILE A 15 -6.14 8.77 -24.99
C ILE A 15 -5.31 7.74 -24.23
N PHE A 16 -3.98 7.88 -24.22
CA PHE A 16 -3.09 6.94 -23.58
C PHE A 16 -2.76 7.43 -22.17
N VAL A 17 -3.55 6.98 -21.19
CA VAL A 17 -3.13 7.04 -19.78
C VAL A 17 -1.95 6.08 -19.65
N PRO A 18 -0.74 6.55 -19.30
CA PRO A 18 0.38 5.65 -19.04
C PRO A 18 -0.07 4.65 -17.98
N GLN A 19 -0.06 3.36 -18.31
CA GLN A 19 -0.25 2.32 -17.32
C GLN A 19 0.97 2.38 -16.42
N GLU A 20 0.82 2.92 -15.21
CA GLU A 20 1.88 2.78 -14.22
C GLU A 20 2.12 1.29 -14.01
N PRO A 21 3.37 0.83 -14.01
CA PRO A 21 3.67 -0.55 -13.73
C PRO A 21 3.04 -0.93 -12.39
N MET A 22 2.44 -2.11 -12.33
CA MET A 22 1.86 -2.60 -11.08
C MET A 22 2.94 -2.52 -9.99
N PRO A 23 2.70 -1.80 -8.89
CA PRO A 23 3.70 -1.69 -7.83
C PRO A 23 4.02 -3.07 -7.27
N ASP A 24 5.27 -3.27 -6.87
CA ASP A 24 5.65 -4.49 -6.17
C ASP A 24 4.89 -4.63 -4.84
N LEU A 25 4.87 -5.84 -4.30
CA LEU A 25 4.11 -6.16 -3.08
C LEU A 25 4.55 -5.32 -1.87
N LEU A 26 5.83 -5.00 -1.72
CA LEU A 26 6.33 -4.18 -0.61
C LEU A 26 5.84 -2.73 -0.75
N THR A 27 5.90 -2.19 -1.96
CA THR A 27 5.34 -0.88 -2.29
C THR A 27 3.83 -0.82 -2.05
N MET A 28 3.09 -1.89 -2.38
CA MET A 28 1.66 -2.00 -2.09
C MET A 28 1.38 -2.01 -0.58
N VAL A 29 2.14 -2.79 0.20
CA VAL A 29 2.04 -2.83 1.67
C VAL A 29 2.24 -1.43 2.25
N GLU A 30 3.27 -0.71 1.79
CA GLU A 30 3.58 0.62 2.31
C GLU A 30 2.52 1.66 1.93
N LYS A 31 2.05 1.65 0.68
CA LYS A 31 0.91 2.49 0.25
C LYS A 31 -0.33 2.23 1.10
N CYS A 32 -0.62 0.97 1.41
CA CYS A 32 -1.77 0.60 2.23
C CYS A 32 -1.61 1.03 3.70
N ARG A 33 -0.38 0.92 4.25
CA ARG A 33 -0.04 1.42 5.59
C ARG A 33 -0.27 2.94 5.71
N HIS A 34 0.12 3.70 4.69
CA HIS A 34 -0.16 5.13 4.61
C HIS A 34 -1.66 5.42 4.49
N ALA A 35 -2.37 4.70 3.64
CA ALA A 35 -3.82 4.87 3.48
C ALA A 35 -4.57 4.63 4.80
N TRP A 36 -4.16 3.61 5.57
CA TRP A 36 -4.74 3.34 6.88
C TRP A 36 -4.45 4.45 7.90
N HIS A 37 -3.21 4.94 7.98
CA HIS A 37 -2.88 6.10 8.82
C HIS A 37 -3.68 7.36 8.45
N ASN A 38 -3.84 7.61 7.15
CA ASN A 38 -4.65 8.72 6.67
C ASN A 38 -6.13 8.53 7.04
N ALA A 39 -6.67 7.31 6.95
CA ALA A 39 -8.05 7.03 7.38
C ALA A 39 -8.25 7.27 8.88
N ILE A 40 -7.26 6.94 9.72
CA ILE A 40 -7.27 7.27 11.16
C ILE A 40 -7.29 8.78 11.38
N PHE A 41 -6.39 9.50 10.69
CA PHE A 41 -6.34 10.95 10.78
C PHE A 41 -7.66 11.60 10.36
N GLU A 42 -8.21 11.19 9.22
CA GLU A 42 -9.47 11.72 8.71
C GLU A 42 -10.66 11.37 9.62
N PHE A 43 -10.71 10.16 10.19
CA PHE A 43 -11.74 9.77 11.15
C PHE A 43 -11.74 10.69 12.39
N ASN A 44 -10.55 11.07 12.87
CA ASN A 44 -10.43 11.98 14.01
C ASN A 44 -10.84 13.43 13.68
N ASN A 45 -10.97 13.78 12.41
CA ASN A 45 -11.28 15.14 11.94
C ASN A 45 -12.55 15.21 11.10
N CYS A 46 -13.35 14.13 11.03
CA CYS A 46 -14.55 14.10 10.19
C CYS A 46 -15.76 14.69 10.92
N ASP A 47 -16.67 15.28 10.14
CA ASP A 47 -17.97 15.67 10.63
C ASP A 47 -18.82 14.44 10.98
N MET A 48 -19.74 14.61 11.95
CA MET A 48 -20.61 13.53 12.43
C MET A 48 -21.46 12.91 11.31
N GLU A 49 -21.82 13.69 10.28
CA GLU A 49 -22.58 13.21 9.12
C GLU A 49 -21.81 12.18 8.28
N LEU A 50 -20.48 12.15 8.38
CA LEU A 50 -19.61 11.23 7.62
C LEU A 50 -19.11 10.05 8.46
N ILE A 51 -19.53 9.92 9.72
CA ILE A 51 -18.95 8.95 10.65
C ILE A 51 -19.06 7.51 10.15
N ASP A 52 -20.21 7.12 9.59
CA ASP A 52 -20.42 5.76 9.07
C ASP A 52 -19.51 5.45 7.88
N TYR A 53 -19.34 6.43 6.98
CA TYR A 53 -18.41 6.32 5.86
C TYR A 53 -16.97 6.18 6.36
N MET A 54 -16.56 6.98 7.35
CA MET A 54 -15.22 6.93 7.89
C MET A 54 -14.93 5.62 8.64
N VAL A 55 -15.90 5.08 9.38
CA VAL A 55 -15.81 3.74 9.99
C VAL A 55 -15.64 2.67 8.91
N PHE A 56 -16.44 2.72 7.84
CA PHE A 56 -16.30 1.78 6.72
C PHE A 56 -14.90 1.87 6.10
N ARG A 57 -14.42 3.08 5.81
CA ARG A 57 -13.12 3.33 5.18
C ARG A 57 -11.95 2.87 6.06
N LEU A 58 -12.02 3.15 7.36
CA LEU A 58 -11.02 2.69 8.33
C LEU A 58 -10.93 1.15 8.32
N ASN A 59 -12.06 0.47 8.45
CA ASN A 59 -12.12 -0.99 8.41
C ASN A 59 -11.64 -1.58 7.07
N ALA A 60 -11.99 -0.93 5.95
CA ALA A 60 -11.58 -1.40 4.63
C ALA A 60 -10.06 -1.32 4.44
N THR A 61 -9.45 -0.18 4.82
CA THR A 61 -7.99 0.03 4.70
C THR A 61 -7.20 -0.88 5.63
N GLU A 62 -7.67 -1.09 6.87
CA GLU A 62 -7.06 -2.05 7.79
C GLU A 62 -7.07 -3.48 7.22
N ARG A 63 -8.22 -3.96 6.74
CA ARG A 63 -8.34 -5.32 6.18
C ARG A 63 -7.46 -5.51 4.95
N GLN A 64 -7.37 -4.51 4.08
CA GLN A 64 -6.47 -4.53 2.92
C GLN A 64 -5.01 -4.64 3.37
N TYR A 65 -4.60 -3.86 4.37
CA TYR A 65 -3.24 -3.89 4.91
C TYR A 65 -2.90 -5.27 5.48
N MET A 66 -3.80 -5.85 6.30
CA MET A 66 -3.60 -7.18 6.88
C MET A 66 -3.53 -8.29 5.82
N ALA A 67 -4.32 -8.19 4.75
CA ALA A 67 -4.26 -9.14 3.64
C ALA A 67 -2.92 -9.07 2.90
N LEU A 68 -2.42 -7.86 2.63
CA LEU A 68 -1.11 -7.65 1.99
C LEU A 68 0.05 -8.11 2.87
N LEU A 69 0.01 -7.86 4.18
CA LEU A 69 1.00 -8.41 5.12
C LEU A 69 0.99 -9.95 5.15
N SER A 70 -0.20 -10.55 5.11
CA SER A 70 -0.35 -12.00 5.07
C SER A 70 0.21 -12.58 3.76
N GLN A 71 0.04 -11.87 2.64
CA GLN A 71 0.66 -12.23 1.37
C GLN A 71 2.18 -12.09 1.42
N ALA A 72 2.70 -10.95 1.89
CA ALA A 72 4.13 -10.69 2.00
C ALA A 72 4.84 -11.75 2.86
N ARG A 73 4.20 -12.17 3.96
CA ARG A 73 4.71 -13.26 4.81
C ARG A 73 4.76 -14.60 4.08
N ARG A 74 3.73 -14.94 3.30
CA ARG A 74 3.71 -16.18 2.50
C ARG A 74 4.79 -16.18 1.41
N GLU A 75 5.09 -15.02 0.85
CA GLU A 75 6.15 -14.83 -0.16
C GLU A 75 7.56 -14.69 0.45
N GLY A 76 7.68 -14.77 1.79
CA GLY A 76 8.97 -14.68 2.48
C GLY A 76 9.58 -13.28 2.50
N LEU A 77 8.81 -12.24 2.18
CA LEU A 77 9.26 -10.86 2.30
C LEU A 77 9.49 -10.52 3.77
N LYS A 78 10.66 -9.92 4.04
CA LYS A 78 11.08 -9.49 5.38
C LYS A 78 11.19 -7.97 5.40
N ALA A 79 10.83 -7.38 6.54
CA ALA A 79 10.97 -5.94 6.77
C ALA A 79 12.45 -5.50 6.83
N TRP A 80 13.35 -6.42 7.17
CA TRP A 80 14.77 -6.16 7.33
C TRP A 80 15.57 -7.17 6.50
N PRO A 81 16.68 -6.76 5.89
CA PRO A 81 17.63 -7.69 5.31
C PRO A 81 18.21 -8.62 6.37
N ASP A 82 18.56 -9.85 5.99
CA ASP A 82 19.10 -10.87 6.90
C ASP A 82 20.41 -10.45 7.58
N HIS A 83 21.17 -9.53 6.99
CA HIS A 83 22.39 -8.99 7.58
C HIS A 83 22.15 -7.96 8.70
N ILE A 84 20.91 -7.47 8.85
CA ILE A 84 20.51 -6.52 9.91
C ILE A 84 19.64 -7.23 10.96
N ALA A 85 18.87 -8.24 10.54
CA ALA A 85 18.18 -9.15 11.44
C ALA A 85 19.21 -10.09 12.10
N GLY A 86 19.92 -9.60 13.11
CA GLY A 86 20.77 -10.43 13.98
C GLY A 86 20.00 -11.64 14.52
N PRO A 87 20.68 -12.65 15.09
CA PRO A 87 20.04 -13.89 15.51
C PRO A 87 18.89 -13.57 16.46
N VAL A 88 17.65 -13.72 15.97
CA VAL A 88 16.45 -13.48 16.76
C VAL A 88 16.40 -14.63 17.75
N ALA A 89 16.84 -14.35 18.97
CA ALA A 89 16.81 -15.26 20.11
C ALA A 89 15.35 -15.54 20.53
N TRP A 90 14.64 -16.35 19.74
CA TRP A 90 13.62 -17.24 20.29
C TRP A 90 14.34 -18.52 20.69
N ASP A 91 15.29 -18.40 21.61
CA ASP A 91 15.84 -19.57 22.31
C ASP A 91 14.67 -20.19 23.07
N LYS A 92 14.17 -21.31 22.56
CA LYS A 92 13.14 -22.07 23.21
C LYS A 92 13.79 -22.64 24.45
N GLY A 93 13.40 -22.12 25.62
CA GLY A 93 13.71 -22.70 26.91
C GLY A 93 13.43 -24.20 26.90
N THR A 94 14.48 -24.97 26.65
CA THR A 94 14.55 -26.40 26.93
C THR A 94 15.07 -26.50 28.35
N GLY A 95 14.19 -26.18 29.30
CA GLY A 95 14.37 -26.52 30.70
C GLY A 95 14.05 -28.00 30.85
N SER A 96 15.13 -28.79 30.92
CA SER A 96 15.14 -30.19 31.32
C SER A 96 14.68 -30.39 32.76
#